data_AF-A0A377XMC4-F1
#
_entry.id   AF-A0A377XMC4-F1
#
_cell.length_a   1.000
_cell.length_b   1.000
_cell.length_c   1.000
_cell.angle_alpha   90.00
_cell.angle_beta   90.00
_cell.angle_gamma   90.00
#
_symmetry.space_group_name_H-M   'P 1'
#
loop_
_entity.id
_entity.type
_entity.pdbx_description
1 polymer ?
#
loop_
_entity_poly.entity_id
_entity_poly.type
_entity_poly.pdbx_seq_one_letter_code
_entity_poly.pdbx_strand_id
1 'polypeptide(L)'
;MVNLLPGDLRPAEPQGKAPLTLKRIGAGILDALIGTMSPLIPAIIGGSMVKLLAMILEMSGALPKGSPTLTLLALIGDGAFFFLPLMVAASAAVKFKTNMSLAIAIAGVLVHPGFIELMAKARPGRTR
;
A
#
# COMPACT_ATOMS: atom_id res chain seq x y z
N MET A 1 -41.71 26.87 36.35
CA MET A 1 -40.51 26.08 36.69
C MET A 1 -40.81 24.60 36.43
N VAL A 2 -40.89 24.16 35.16
CA VAL A 2 -40.94 22.74 34.81
C VAL A 2 -40.30 22.55 33.44
N ASN A 3 -39.19 21.83 33.39
CA ASN A 3 -38.49 21.41 32.18
C ASN A 3 -39.10 20.08 31.72
N LEU A 4 -39.79 20.05 30.58
CA LEU A 4 -40.55 18.90 30.06
C LEU A 4 -39.97 18.38 28.73
N LEU A 5 -38.67 18.16 28.66
CA LEU A 5 -38.09 17.34 27.57
C LEU A 5 -37.17 16.24 28.11
N PRO A 6 -37.42 14.96 27.75
CA PRO A 6 -36.48 13.86 27.93
C PRO A 6 -35.13 14.15 27.25
N GLY A 7 -34.02 13.75 27.88
CA GLY A 7 -32.65 14.04 27.43
C GLY A 7 -32.23 13.41 26.10
N ASP A 8 -33.11 12.61 25.51
CA ASP A 8 -32.96 11.74 24.35
C ASP A 8 -33.55 12.30 23.04
N LEU A 9 -34.12 13.52 23.08
CA LEU A 9 -34.69 14.22 21.92
C LEU A 9 -34.01 15.57 21.62
N ARG A 10 -32.73 15.71 21.98
CA ARG A 10 -31.92 16.84 21.53
C ARG A 10 -31.53 16.60 20.07
N PRO A 11 -31.88 17.49 19.12
CA PRO A 11 -31.34 17.39 17.77
C PRO A 11 -29.80 17.41 17.86
N ALA A 12 -29.15 16.42 17.26
CA ALA A 12 -27.69 16.36 17.21
C ALA A 12 -27.18 17.71 16.68
N GLU A 13 -26.42 18.43 17.51
CA GLU A 13 -25.89 19.73 17.13
C GLU A 13 -25.16 19.59 15.79
N PRO A 14 -25.44 20.47 14.81
CA PRO A 14 -24.74 20.42 13.55
C PRO A 14 -23.29 20.75 13.84
N GLN A 15 -22.42 19.74 13.77
CA GLN A 15 -20.97 19.89 13.90
C GLN A 15 -20.49 20.82 12.78
N GLY A 16 -20.50 22.12 13.06
CA GLY A 16 -19.93 23.14 12.20
C GLY A 16 -18.47 22.79 11.93
N LYS A 17 -18.06 22.85 10.66
CA LYS A 17 -16.69 22.55 10.22
C LYS A 17 -15.71 23.35 11.07
N ALA A 18 -15.08 22.69 12.05
CA ALA A 18 -14.09 23.33 12.93
C ALA A 18 -12.96 23.98 12.09
N PRO A 19 -12.33 25.07 12.56
CA PRO A 19 -11.37 25.83 11.77
C PRO A 19 -10.21 24.95 11.28
N LEU A 20 -9.76 25.19 10.04
CA LEU A 20 -8.60 24.51 9.44
C LEU A 20 -7.31 24.97 10.14
N THR A 21 -6.94 24.30 11.23
CA THR A 21 -5.68 24.52 11.93
C THR A 21 -4.56 23.68 11.31
N LEU A 22 -3.30 24.12 11.39
CA LEU A 22 -2.13 23.37 10.88
C LEU A 22 -2.09 21.93 11.44
N LYS A 23 -2.42 21.78 12.73
CA LYS A 23 -2.55 20.48 13.40
C LYS A 23 -3.59 19.55 12.74
N ARG A 24 -4.68 20.12 12.21
CA ARG A 24 -5.75 19.37 11.53
C ARG A 24 -5.33 18.93 10.13
N ILE A 25 -4.61 19.77 9.39
CA ILE A 25 -4.06 19.40 8.09
C ILE A 25 -3.03 18.27 8.27
N GLY A 26 -2.13 18.41 9.24
CA GLY A 26 -1.16 17.36 9.57
C GLY A 26 -1.82 16.04 9.96
N ALA A 27 -2.86 16.09 10.81
CA ALA A 27 -3.64 14.90 11.17
C ALA A 27 -4.33 14.27 9.95
N GLY A 28 -4.86 15.08 9.03
CA GLY A 28 -5.49 14.58 7.79
C GLY A 28 -4.52 13.88 6.84
N ILE A 29 -3.29 14.39 6.70
CA ILE A 29 -2.25 13.73 5.89
C ILE A 29 -1.83 12.41 6.54
N LEU A 30 -1.63 12.39 7.86
CA LEU A 30 -1.28 11.17 8.59
C LEU A 30 -2.39 10.11 8.45
N ASP A 31 -3.65 10.51 8.58
CA ASP A 31 -4.80 9.63 8.38
C ASP A 31 -4.90 9.11 6.94
N ALA A 32 -4.54 9.93 5.94
CA ALA A 32 -4.44 9.51 4.56
C ALA A 32 -3.34 8.44 4.37
N LEU A 33 -2.13 8.68 4.90
CA LEU A 33 -1.03 7.72 4.83
C LEU A 33 -1.40 6.39 5.51
N ILE A 34 -1.88 6.44 6.75
CA ILE A 34 -2.29 5.24 7.50
C ILE A 34 -3.40 4.50 6.75
N GLY A 35 -4.42 5.22 6.30
CA GLY A 35 -5.56 4.64 5.58
C GLY A 35 -5.18 3.94 4.28
N THR A 36 -4.13 4.40 3.60
CA THR A 36 -3.62 3.74 2.39
C THR A 36 -2.65 2.59 2.66
N MET A 37 -2.01 2.51 3.84
CA MET A 37 -1.00 1.49 4.15
C MET A 37 -1.60 0.26 4.86
N SER A 38 -2.60 0.44 5.73
CA SER A 38 -3.22 -0.67 6.47
C SER A 38 -3.60 -1.90 5.62
N PRO A 39 -4.27 -1.75 4.45
CA PRO A 39 -4.59 -2.91 3.60
C PRO A 39 -3.37 -3.59 2.95
N LEU A 40 -2.20 -2.96 2.92
CA LEU A 40 -0.99 -3.51 2.31
C LEU A 40 -0.17 -4.37 3.27
N ILE A 41 -0.33 -4.13 4.58
CA ILE A 41 0.44 -4.82 5.63
C ILE A 41 0.36 -6.35 5.48
N PRO A 42 -0.82 -6.98 5.35
CA PRO A 42 -0.90 -8.44 5.27
C PRO A 42 -0.20 -9.01 4.03
N ALA A 43 -0.32 -8.33 2.88
CA ALA A 43 0.28 -8.77 1.63
C ALA A 43 1.81 -8.67 1.68
N ILE A 44 2.36 -7.58 2.22
CA ILE A 44 3.81 -7.38 2.38
C ILE A 44 4.38 -8.42 3.35
N ILE A 45 3.70 -8.65 4.48
CA ILE A 45 4.11 -9.66 5.46
C ILE A 45 4.08 -11.05 4.81
N GLY A 46 2.98 -11.43 4.18
CA GLY A 46 2.83 -12.73 3.53
C GLY A 46 3.91 -13.00 2.47
N GLY A 47 4.12 -12.06 1.54
CA GLY A 47 5.16 -12.19 0.51
C GLY A 47 6.56 -12.29 1.12
N SER A 48 6.88 -11.43 2.09
CA SER A 48 8.18 -11.47 2.76
C SER A 48 8.42 -12.79 3.49
N MET A 49 7.42 -13.34 4.17
CA MET A 49 7.56 -14.62 4.88
C MET A 49 7.86 -15.77 3.92
N VAL A 50 7.23 -15.80 2.75
CA VAL A 50 7.52 -16.81 1.72
C VAL A 50 8.95 -16.66 1.19
N LYS A 51 9.41 -15.43 0.98
CA LYS A 51 10.80 -15.16 0.58
C LYS A 51 11.80 -15.61 1.64
N LEU A 52 11.54 -15.33 2.91
CA LEU A 52 12.40 -15.77 4.02
C LEU A 52 12.45 -17.30 4.11
N LEU A 53 11.32 -17.97 3.92
CA LEU A 53 11.28 -19.44 3.85
C LEU A 53 12.16 -19.96 2.71
N ALA A 54 12.05 -19.38 1.50
CA ALA A 54 12.89 -19.73 0.36
C ALA A 54 14.39 -19.57 0.67
N MET A 55 14.75 -18.46 1.30
CA MET A 55 16.14 -18.19 1.72
C MET A 55 16.64 -19.22 2.74
N ILE A 56 15.82 -19.64 3.70
CA ILE A 56 16.17 -20.67 4.69
C ILE A 56 16.35 -22.04 4.02
N LEU A 57 15.47 -22.41 3.09
CA LEU A 57 15.57 -23.67 2.34
C LEU A 57 16.83 -23.71 1.46
N GLU A 58 17.23 -22.57 0.88
CA GLU A 58 18.48 -22.44 0.14
C GLU A 58 19.71 -22.56 1.05
N MET A 59 19.70 -21.88 2.21
CA MET A 59 20.82 -21.87 3.15
C MET A 59 21.02 -23.21 3.87
N SER A 60 19.93 -23.91 4.18
CA SER A 60 19.94 -25.23 4.83
C SER A 60 20.40 -26.36 3.92
N GLY A 61 20.55 -26.11 2.62
CA GLY A 61 20.94 -27.13 1.63
C GLY A 61 19.84 -28.14 1.31
N ALA A 62 18.62 -27.94 1.81
CA ALA A 62 17.46 -28.81 1.53
C ALA A 62 17.09 -28.82 0.04
N LEU A 63 17.39 -27.72 -0.67
CA LEU A 63 17.23 -27.59 -2.12
C LEU A 63 18.54 -27.10 -2.76
N PRO A 64 18.92 -27.62 -3.94
CA PRO A 64 20.06 -27.11 -4.69
C PRO A 64 19.86 -25.62 -5.01
N LYS A 65 20.95 -24.86 -4.93
CA LYS A 65 20.97 -23.45 -5.35
C LYS A 65 20.50 -23.33 -6.80
N GLY A 66 19.52 -22.46 -7.04
CA GLY A 66 18.92 -22.29 -8.37
C GLY A 66 17.91 -23.36 -8.78
N SER A 67 17.44 -24.21 -7.85
CA SER A 67 16.33 -25.11 -8.17
C SER A 67 15.08 -24.32 -8.60
N PRO A 68 14.30 -24.82 -9.57
CA PRO A 68 13.07 -24.15 -10.02
C PRO A 68 12.10 -23.85 -8.88
N THR A 69 12.06 -24.71 -7.86
CA THR A 69 11.25 -24.54 -6.66
C THR A 69 11.66 -23.32 -5.84
N LEU A 70 12.97 -23.11 -5.61
CA LEU A 70 13.46 -21.93 -4.90
C LEU A 70 13.20 -20.65 -5.69
N THR A 71 13.41 -20.68 -7.01
CA THR A 71 13.12 -19.54 -7.88
C THR A 71 11.64 -19.17 -7.86
N LEU A 72 10.74 -20.15 -7.93
CA LEU A 72 9.31 -19.91 -7.87
C LEU A 72 8.90 -19.32 -6.50
N LEU A 73 9.46 -19.85 -5.41
CA LEU A 73 9.14 -19.39 -4.06
C LEU A 73 9.65 -17.95 -3.82
N ALA A 74 10.85 -17.64 -4.31
CA ALA A 74 11.38 -16.28 -4.30
C ALA A 74 10.53 -15.32 -5.15
N LEU A 75 10.10 -15.75 -6.34
CA LEU A 75 9.25 -14.94 -7.23
C LEU A 75 7.89 -14.60 -6.59
N ILE A 76 7.26 -15.58 -5.93
CA ILE A 76 6.02 -15.38 -5.17
C ILE A 76 6.26 -14.37 -4.04
N GLY A 77 7.37 -14.49 -3.32
CA GLY A 77 7.71 -13.59 -2.23
C GLY A 77 7.99 -12.15 -2.68
N ASP A 78 8.58 -11.97 -3.86
CA ASP A 78 8.83 -10.67 -4.47
C ASP A 78 7.57 -10.04 -5.07
N GLY A 79 6.54 -10.83 -5.39
CA GLY A 79 5.31 -10.36 -6.03
C GLY A 79 4.61 -9.22 -5.27
N ALA A 80 4.54 -9.30 -3.93
CA ALA A 80 3.90 -8.27 -3.11
C ALA A 80 4.61 -6.90 -3.23
N PHE A 81 5.92 -6.89 -3.41
CA PHE A 81 6.71 -5.67 -3.61
C PHE A 81 6.67 -5.21 -5.06
N PHE A 82 6.67 -6.15 -6.01
CA PHE A 82 6.57 -5.84 -7.43
C PHE A 82 5.25 -5.13 -7.76
N PHE A 83 4.13 -5.61 -7.22
CA PHE A 83 2.80 -5.01 -7.42
C PHE A 83 2.44 -3.93 -6.39
N LEU A 84 3.40 -3.51 -5.56
CA LEU A 84 3.19 -2.45 -4.56
C LEU A 84 2.58 -1.17 -5.15
N PRO A 85 3.03 -0.64 -6.31
CA PRO A 85 2.42 0.55 -6.90
C PRO A 85 0.91 0.39 -7.16
N LEU A 86 0.48 -0.78 -7.63
CA LEU A 86 -0.93 -1.07 -7.88
C LEU A 86 -1.72 -1.18 -6.58
N MET A 87 -1.19 -1.86 -5.58
CA MET A 87 -1.84 -2.02 -4.28
C MET A 87 -2.01 -0.69 -3.54
N VAL A 88 -0.99 0.18 -3.60
CA VAL A 88 -1.07 1.54 -3.04
C VAL A 88 -2.14 2.33 -3.79
N ALA A 89 -2.16 2.29 -5.13
CA ALA A 89 -3.13 3.02 -5.92
C ALA A 89 -4.57 2.58 -5.65
N ALA A 90 -4.80 1.28 -5.50
CA ALA A 90 -6.12 0.75 -5.15
C ALA A 90 -6.57 1.27 -3.78
N SER A 91 -5.68 1.23 -2.78
CA SER A 91 -5.99 1.67 -1.42
C SER A 91 -6.17 3.19 -1.33
N ALA A 92 -5.39 3.96 -2.10
CA ALA A 92 -5.56 5.39 -2.29
C ALA A 92 -6.91 5.71 -2.95
N ALA A 93 -7.32 4.97 -3.98
CA ALA A 93 -8.61 5.18 -4.63
C ALA A 93 -9.79 4.98 -3.67
N VAL A 94 -9.72 3.98 -2.79
CA VAL A 94 -10.73 3.78 -1.72
C VAL A 94 -10.70 4.93 -0.71
N LYS A 95 -9.53 5.31 -0.19
CA LYS A 95 -9.40 6.35 0.84
C LYS A 95 -9.84 7.73 0.34
N PHE A 96 -9.48 8.08 -0.90
CA PHE A 96 -9.79 9.38 -1.51
C PHE A 96 -11.08 9.38 -2.34
N LYS A 97 -11.78 8.24 -2.43
CA LYS A 97 -13.03 8.06 -3.19
C LYS A 97 -12.92 8.47 -4.67
N THR A 98 -11.83 8.05 -5.31
CA THR A 98 -11.57 8.33 -6.74
C THR A 98 -11.88 7.11 -7.62
N ASN A 99 -11.78 7.28 -8.93
CA ASN A 99 -12.00 6.19 -9.88
C ASN A 99 -10.87 5.14 -9.78
N MET A 100 -11.23 3.93 -9.36
CA MET A 100 -10.32 2.79 -9.17
C MET A 100 -9.58 2.41 -10.46
N SER A 101 -10.29 2.31 -11.59
CA SER A 101 -9.71 1.91 -12.87
C SER A 101 -8.64 2.89 -13.34
N LEU A 102 -8.90 4.19 -13.19
CA LEU A 102 -7.93 5.22 -13.55
C LEU A 102 -6.71 5.22 -12.62
N ALA A 103 -6.92 5.06 -11.31
CA ALA A 103 -5.83 5.00 -10.35
C ALA A 103 -4.89 3.80 -10.62
N ILE A 104 -5.46 2.63 -10.89
CA ILE A 104 -4.71 1.42 -11.25
C ILE A 104 -4.00 1.61 -12.61
N ALA A 105 -4.64 2.24 -13.59
CA ALA A 105 -4.02 2.50 -14.89
C ALA A 105 -2.76 3.38 -14.76
N ILE A 106 -2.82 4.45 -13.95
CA ILE A 106 -1.67 5.33 -13.69
C ILE A 106 -0.55 4.55 -12.99
N ALA A 107 -0.88 3.75 -11.97
CA ALA A 107 0.10 2.90 -11.31
C ALA A 107 0.66 1.80 -12.22
N GLY A 108 -0.14 1.32 -13.18
CA GLY A 108 0.24 0.35 -14.19
C GLY A 108 1.42 0.80 -15.05
N VAL A 109 1.53 2.11 -15.30
CA VAL A 109 2.68 2.68 -16.01
C VAL A 109 4.00 2.42 -15.26
N LEU A 110 3.98 2.41 -13.92
CA LEU A 110 5.17 2.21 -13.10
C LEU A 110 5.68 0.76 -13.11
N VAL A 111 4.81 -0.20 -13.39
CA VAL A 111 5.16 -1.62 -13.52
C VAL A 111 5.24 -2.07 -14.98
N HIS A 112 5.04 -1.16 -15.93
CA HIS A 112 5.10 -1.45 -17.36
C HIS A 112 6.55 -1.79 -17.76
N PRO A 113 6.80 -2.85 -18.57
CA PRO A 113 8.15 -3.26 -18.95
C PRO A 113 8.94 -2.13 -19.61
N GLY A 114 8.31 -1.33 -20.47
CA GLY A 114 8.96 -0.16 -21.07
C GLY A 114 9.42 0.91 -20.06
N PHE A 115 8.71 1.07 -18.94
CA PHE A 115 9.14 1.98 -17.87
C PHE A 115 10.27 1.37 -17.04
N ILE A 116 10.20 0.07 -16.75
CA ILE A 116 11.26 -0.66 -16.06
C ILE A 116 12.58 -0.58 -16.86
N GLU A 117 12.52 -0.79 -18.18
CA GLU A 117 13.66 -0.65 -19.06
C GLU A 117 14.22 0.77 -19.11
N LEU A 118 13.35 1.78 -19.17
CA LEU A 118 13.75 3.18 -19.12
C LEU A 118 14.50 3.51 -17.83
N MET A 119 13.97 3.07 -16.69
CA MET A 119 14.61 3.26 -15.38
C MET A 119 15.92 2.48 -15.26
N ALA A 120 16.00 1.29 -15.86
CA ALA A 120 17.24 0.51 -15.92
C ALA A 120 18.34 1.23 -16.71
N LYS A 121 17.98 1.90 -17.81
CA LYS A 121 18.89 2.74 -18.61
C LYS A 121 19.27 4.04 -17.92
N ALA A 122 18.35 4.63 -17.15
CA ALA A 122 18.55 5.90 -16.45
C ALA A 122 19.42 5.80 -15.18
N ARG A 123 19.75 4.59 -14.71
CA ARG A 123 20.55 4.38 -13.50
C ARG A 123 21.97 4.95 -13.70
N PRO A 124 22.35 6.03 -12.98
CA PRO A 124 23.67 6.63 -13.11
C PRO A 124 24.72 5.65 -12.61
N GLY A 125 25.55 5.12 -13.52
CA GLY A 125 26.60 4.14 -13.17
C GLY A 125 26.81 2.99 -14.17
N ARG A 126 26.04 2.89 -15.27
CA ARG A 126 26.22 1.84 -16.30
C ARG A 126 26.82 2.36 -17.62
N THR A 127 27.32 3.60 -17.65
CA THR A 127 27.93 4.24 -18.84
C THR A 127 29.38 4.66 -18.66
N ARG A 128 30.13 4.04 -17.74
CA ARG A 128 31.59 3.95 -17.79
C ARG A 128 32.05 2.57 -17.36
#